data_AF-A0A9E5M7E3-F1
#
_entry.id   AF-A0A9E5M7E3-F1
#
_cell.length_a   1.000
_cell.length_b   1.000
_cell.length_c   1.000
_cell.angle_alpha   90.00
_cell.angle_beta   90.00
_cell.angle_gamma   90.00
#
_symmetry.space_group_name_H-M   'P 1'
#
loop_
_entity.id
_entity.type
_entity.pdbx_description
1 polymer ?
#
loop_
_entity_poly.entity_id
_entity_poly.type
_entity_poly.pdbx_seq_one_letter_code
_entity_poly.pdbx_strand_id
1 'polypeptide(L)' 'KGRRPTVRGVVMNPVDHPHGGGEGKTSGGRHPVSPWGKPEARTRKKKSSDQLIIRRRPANKSR' A
#
# COMPACT_ATOMS: atom_id res chain seq x y z
N LYS A 1 2.76 -9.24 22.93
CA LYS A 1 2.77 -8.54 21.61
C LYS A 1 1.53 -8.95 20.81
N GLY A 2 0.36 -8.34 21.04
CA GLY A 2 -0.93 -8.73 20.43
C GLY A 2 -1.05 -8.53 18.91
N ARG A 3 -0.12 -9.09 18.14
CA ARG A 3 -0.08 -9.05 16.68
C ARG A 3 -0.60 -10.39 16.13
N ARG A 4 -1.63 -10.31 15.29
CA ARG A 4 -2.19 -11.45 14.56
C ARG A 4 -1.44 -11.64 13.23
N PRO A 5 -1.49 -12.84 12.62
CA PRO A 5 -0.93 -13.05 11.29
C PRO A 5 -1.63 -12.18 10.23
N THR A 6 -0.89 -11.76 9.21
CA THR A 6 -1.38 -11.00 8.06
C THR A 6 -1.20 -11.82 6.79
N VAL A 7 -2.26 -11.98 5.99
CA VAL A 7 -2.23 -12.71 4.72
C VAL A 7 -1.81 -11.78 3.58
N ARG A 8 -1.06 -12.30 2.60
CA ARG A 8 -0.64 -11.55 1.40
C ARG A 8 -1.76 -11.49 0.36
N GLY A 9 -1.96 -10.34 -0.28
CA GLY A 9 -3.01 -10.13 -1.29
C GLY A 9 -2.92 -11.04 -2.52
N VAL A 10 -1.70 -11.42 -2.95
CA VAL A 10 -1.48 -12.32 -4.11
C VAL A 10 -2.00 -13.74 -3.92
N VAL A 11 -2.25 -14.15 -2.66
CA VAL A 11 -2.75 -15.49 -2.32
C VAL A 11 -4.28 -15.51 -2.21
N MET A 12 -4.91 -14.33 -2.19
CA MET A 12 -6.36 -14.19 -2.05
C MET A 12 -7.06 -14.45 -3.39
N ASN A 13 -8.38 -14.60 -3.36
CA ASN A 13 -9.17 -14.68 -4.59
C ASN A 13 -9.32 -13.27 -5.23
N PRO A 14 -9.62 -13.17 -6.54
CA PRO A 14 -9.84 -11.87 -7.21
C PRO A 14 -10.94 -11.00 -6.58
N VAL A 15 -11.92 -11.62 -5.90
CA VAL A 15 -13.01 -10.91 -5.19
C VAL A 15 -12.52 -10.21 -3.91
N ASP A 16 -11.46 -10.72 -3.28
CA ASP A 16 -10.98 -10.26 -1.98
C ASP A 16 -9.87 -9.21 -2.09
N HIS A 17 -8.99 -9.35 -3.09
CA HIS A 17 -7.87 -8.45 -3.29
C HIS A 17 -7.64 -8.17 -4.78
N PRO A 18 -7.31 -6.92 -5.16
CA PRO A 18 -6.96 -6.60 -6.55
C PRO A 18 -5.73 -7.30 -7.12
N HIS A 19 -5.02 -8.10 -6.31
CA HIS A 19 -3.85 -8.90 -6.70
C HIS A 19 -4.15 -10.39 -6.66
N GLY A 20 -5.37 -10.77 -6.26
CA GLY A 20 -5.75 -12.14 -6.06
C GLY A 20 -5.98 -12.89 -7.37
N GLY A 21 -5.88 -14.22 -7.30
CA GLY A 21 -6.09 -15.15 -8.41
C GLY A 21 -4.87 -15.40 -9.29
N GLY A 22 -5.16 -16.04 -10.42
CA GLY A 22 -4.17 -16.63 -11.33
C GLY A 22 -3.89 -18.10 -11.03
N GLU A 23 -3.35 -18.81 -12.01
CA GLU A 23 -2.91 -20.20 -11.87
C GLU A 23 -1.49 -20.22 -11.28
N GLY A 24 -1.34 -20.81 -10.09
CA GLY A 24 -0.06 -20.82 -9.39
C GLY A 24 0.32 -19.47 -8.76
N LYS A 25 1.63 -19.23 -8.58
CA LYS A 25 2.12 -17.99 -7.95
C LYS A 25 2.22 -16.88 -8.98
N THR A 26 1.62 -15.73 -8.69
CA THR A 26 1.69 -14.54 -9.54
C THR A 26 2.29 -13.34 -8.80
N SER A 27 2.74 -12.34 -9.55
CA SER A 27 3.12 -11.02 -9.01
C SER A 27 1.91 -10.10 -8.77
N GLY A 28 0.68 -10.63 -8.88
CA GLY A 28 -0.58 -9.88 -8.74
C GLY A 28 -1.12 -9.27 -10.04
N GLY A 29 -0.40 -9.40 -11.17
CA GLY A 29 -0.90 -9.04 -12.51
C GLY A 29 -1.24 -7.55 -12.72
N ARG A 30 -0.87 -6.68 -11.78
CA ARG A 30 -1.25 -5.26 -11.74
C ARG A 30 -0.21 -4.47 -10.94
N HIS A 31 -0.13 -3.15 -11.17
CA HIS A 31 0.59 -2.25 -10.27
C HIS A 31 0.16 -2.42 -8.80
N PRO A 32 1.06 -2.22 -7.82
CA PRO A 32 0.74 -2.37 -6.40
C PRO A 32 -0.41 -1.45 -5.95
N VAL A 33 -1.41 -2.04 -5.29
CA VAL A 33 -2.56 -1.34 -4.74
C VAL A 33 -2.93 -1.94 -3.39
N SER A 34 -3.65 -1.15 -2.58
CA SER A 34 -4.29 -1.62 -1.35
C SER A 34 -5.44 -2.61 -1.64
N PRO A 35 -5.97 -3.32 -0.62
CA PRO A 35 -7.13 -4.21 -0.79
C PRO A 35 -8.37 -3.50 -1.35
N TRP A 36 -8.47 -2.18 -1.18
CA TRP A 36 -9.56 -1.35 -1.70
C TRP A 36 -9.20 -0.63 -3.02
N GLY A 37 -8.12 -1.05 -3.69
CA GLY A 37 -7.75 -0.54 -5.02
C GLY A 37 -7.05 0.82 -5.05
N LYS A 38 -6.79 1.46 -3.90
CA LYS A 38 -6.02 2.73 -3.88
C LYS A 38 -4.56 2.45 -4.22
N PRO A 39 -3.97 3.15 -5.21
CA PRO A 39 -2.56 3.00 -5.55
C PRO A 39 -1.65 3.58 -4.48
N GLU A 40 -0.39 3.14 -4.48
CA GLU A 40 0.63 3.73 -3.63
C GLU A 40 0.97 5.14 -4.12
N ALA A 41 0.71 6.13 -3.28
CA ALA A 41 1.04 7.53 -3.53
C ALA A 41 1.07 8.29 -2.20
N ARG A 42 1.50 9.56 -2.26
CA ARG A 42 1.45 10.43 -1.08
C ARG A 42 -0.01 10.69 -0.65
N THR A 43 -0.39 10.20 0.53
CA THR A 43 -1.78 10.21 1.01
C THR A 43 -2.21 11.48 1.75
N ARG A 44 -1.28 12.39 2.08
CA ARG A 44 -1.60 13.62 2.82
C ARG A 44 -2.35 14.62 1.94
N LYS A 45 -3.60 14.91 2.31
CA LYS A 45 -4.42 16.02 1.76
C LYS A 45 -3.90 17.38 2.25
N LYS A 46 -4.26 18.45 1.53
CA LYS A 46 -3.98 19.84 1.93
C LYS A 46 -4.64 20.14 3.29
N LYS A 47 -3.87 20.67 4.24
CA LYS A 47 -4.33 21.09 5.57
C LYS A 47 -3.76 22.47 5.91
N SER A 48 -4.43 23.24 6.77
CA SER A 48 -3.92 24.54 7.27
C SER A 48 -2.52 24.42 7.89
N SER A 49 -2.28 23.33 8.63
CA SER A 49 -0.96 23.01 9.19
C SER A 49 0.17 22.89 8.17
N ASP A 50 -0.10 22.73 6.87
CA ASP A 50 0.94 22.67 5.85
C ASP A 50 1.76 23.97 5.77
N GLN A 51 1.18 25.11 6.17
CA GLN A 51 1.87 26.41 6.22
C GLN A 51 3.00 26.42 7.25
N LEU A 52 2.88 25.62 8.31
CA LEU A 52 3.88 25.53 9.38
C LEU A 52 4.98 24.51 9.07
N ILE A 53 4.87 23.75 7.98
CA ILE A 53 5.83 22.71 7.62
C ILE A 53 6.99 23.31 6.83
N ILE A 54 8.14 23.47 7.49
CA ILE A 54 9.37 23.97 6.84
C ILE A 54 9.91 22.96 5.82
N ARG A 55 9.97 21.66 6.17
CA ARG A 55 10.45 20.60 5.27
C ARG A 55 9.77 19.27 5.53
N ARG A 56 9.70 18.42 4.51
CA ARG A 56 9.19 17.05 4.62
C ARG A 56 10.31 16.06 4.94
N ARG A 57 9.91 14.87 5.41
CA ARG A 57 10.84 13.77 5.65
C ARG A 57 11.48 13.31 4.33
N PRO A 58 12.80 13.14 4.24
CA PRO A 58 13.42 12.49 3.09
C PRO A 58 12.96 11.03 3.00
N ALA A 59 12.56 10.58 1.82
CA ALA A 59 12.11 9.21 1.59
C ALA A 59 13.29 8.21 1.57
N ASN A 60 14.40 8.62 0.96
CA ASN A 60 15.58 7.78 0.71
C ASN A 60 16.80 8.32 1.48
N LYS A 61 16.73 8.37 2.82
CA LYS A 61 17.97 8.51 3.59
C LYS A 61 18.42 7.09 3.90
N SER A 62 19.50 6.64 3.27
CA SER A 62 20.18 5.40 3.69
C SER A 62 20.43 5.53 5.19
N ARG A 63 20.02 4.50 5.94
CA ARG A 63 20.45 4.38 7.33
C ARG A 63 21.93 4.07 7.36
#